data_AF-A0A5E4J7X2-F1
#
_entry.id   AF-A0A5E4J7X2-F1
#
_cell.length_a   1.000
_cell.length_b   1.000
_cell.length_c   1.000
_cell.angle_alpha   90.00
_cell.angle_beta   90.00
_cell.angle_gamma   90.00
#
_symmetry.space_group_name_H-M   'P 1'
#
loop_
_entity.id
_entity.type
_entity.pdbx_description
1 polymer ?
#
loop_
_entity_poly.entity_id
_entity_poly.type
_entity_poly.pdbx_seq_one_letter_code
_entity_poly.pdbx_strand_id
1 'polypeptide(L)'
;MKRMPIFVIVILMAFSILGIMALSDETDAKATDPSASSILVLADEINDTAKNDDYSYERIDKYALNTPSSAETSIESLAAYLIAPARNDREKARSIFRWIAENIDYNVEGYYTGSFGNMESADVLRSRKSVCEGYSDLFQSLADASGLEAVRISGYGKGYSYQPGIGINEPSNHAWNAVKINGTWYLMDSTWGAGYINENKKFVREFDDHYFMTPPAQFIFDHLPENESWQLLTRPVSKTEFEQLIYVKSDFFKYGLAVSNYSDGVCKAKSDINISILAPKGVLLMADLNYAENNPSTDSLDNMVFRQRAGDKYYILAQFPVRGKYLLRVYAKQKDEPDIFHEAIEYLVDATAGSNANAGFPMIYSKFTESGAYLYSPMEGRLKSGVGQHFKILVPGAENVSVTCGENWSDLDLKGEIFEGNLTAEKGDVRVFARFEKESYDGLLGYTGY
;
A
#
# COMPACT_ATOMS: atom_id res chain seq x y z
N MET A 1 43.31 -16.00 -47.52
CA MET A 1 42.66 -14.68 -47.71
C MET A 1 42.08 -14.26 -46.37
N LYS A 2 42.24 -12.98 -46.01
CA LYS A 2 42.33 -12.43 -44.64
C LYS A 2 41.05 -12.58 -43.80
N ARG A 3 41.24 -12.87 -42.50
CA ARG A 3 40.27 -12.56 -41.44
C ARG A 3 40.24 -11.04 -41.22
N MET A 4 39.05 -10.45 -41.14
CA MET A 4 38.78 -9.10 -40.59
C MET A 4 37.68 -9.23 -39.53
N PRO A 5 37.77 -8.51 -38.40
CA PRO A 5 36.75 -8.54 -37.36
C PRO A 5 35.64 -7.52 -37.65
N ILE A 6 34.41 -7.91 -37.33
CA ILE A 6 33.22 -7.06 -37.31
C ILE A 6 33.24 -6.27 -35.99
N PHE A 7 33.45 -4.96 -36.08
CA PHE A 7 33.13 -4.01 -35.01
C PHE A 7 31.65 -3.63 -35.16
N VAL A 8 30.81 -4.00 -34.20
CA VAL A 8 29.45 -3.47 -34.08
C VAL A 8 29.55 -2.14 -33.34
N ILE A 9 29.32 -1.05 -34.07
CA ILE A 9 29.15 0.29 -33.53
C ILE A 9 27.68 0.41 -33.09
N VAL A 10 27.44 0.42 -31.78
CA VAL A 10 26.14 0.82 -31.21
C VAL A 10 26.18 2.34 -31.04
N ILE A 11 25.38 3.04 -31.84
CA ILE A 11 25.15 4.47 -31.75
C ILE A 11 24.21 4.71 -30.56
N LEU A 12 24.74 5.15 -29.43
CA LEU A 12 23.97 5.81 -28.37
C LEU A 12 23.73 7.26 -28.81
N MET A 13 22.48 7.59 -29.16
CA MET A 13 22.05 8.98 -29.27
C MET A 13 21.95 9.59 -27.87
N ALA A 14 22.93 10.41 -27.53
CA ALA A 14 22.87 11.34 -26.42
C ALA A 14 22.01 12.54 -26.83
N PHE A 15 20.91 12.78 -26.10
CA PHE A 15 20.28 14.09 -26.07
C PHE A 15 20.76 14.81 -24.82
N SER A 16 21.59 15.82 -25.04
CA SER A 16 21.94 16.85 -24.07
C SER A 16 21.68 18.20 -24.72
N ILE A 17 20.94 19.08 -24.02
CA ILE A 17 21.35 20.44 -23.63
C ILE A 17 20.16 21.19 -23.01
N LEU A 18 20.38 21.58 -21.74
CA LEU A 18 20.05 22.82 -21.00
C LEU A 18 18.77 23.61 -21.35
N GLY A 19 18.02 24.17 -20.40
CA GLY A 19 18.24 24.35 -18.97
C GLY A 19 17.45 25.59 -18.49
N ILE A 20 16.92 25.56 -17.27
CA ILE A 20 16.62 26.75 -16.45
C ILE A 20 16.96 26.38 -15.00
N MET A 21 17.87 27.15 -14.42
CA MET A 21 18.24 27.15 -13.00
C MET A 21 17.05 27.57 -12.13
N ALA A 22 16.85 26.86 -11.02
CA ALA A 22 16.52 27.48 -9.74
C ALA A 22 17.27 26.70 -8.65
N LEU A 23 18.17 27.41 -7.98
CA LEU A 23 18.98 26.93 -6.86
C LEU A 23 18.10 26.73 -5.63
N SER A 24 18.21 25.55 -5.00
CA SER A 24 18.19 25.43 -3.54
C SER A 24 19.01 24.20 -3.14
N ASP A 25 20.18 24.48 -2.56
CA ASP A 25 21.12 23.62 -1.85
C ASP A 25 20.77 22.13 -1.68
N GLU A 26 21.32 21.29 -2.57
CA GLU A 26 21.66 19.91 -2.25
C GLU A 26 22.95 19.91 -1.42
N THR A 27 22.82 19.93 -0.10
CA THR A 27 23.91 19.49 0.79
C THR A 27 23.37 18.58 1.89
N ASP A 28 23.89 17.36 1.86
CA ASP A 28 24.01 16.38 2.94
C ASP A 28 22.79 15.55 3.36
N ALA A 29 22.60 14.45 2.63
CA ALA A 29 22.21 13.16 3.21
C ALA A 29 22.99 12.00 2.55
N LYS A 30 24.32 12.02 2.64
CA LYS A 30 25.13 10.80 2.51
C LYS A 30 25.25 10.14 3.88
N ALA A 31 24.16 9.52 4.32
CA ALA A 31 24.22 8.40 5.24
C ALA A 31 24.03 7.15 4.37
N THR A 32 25.12 6.43 4.09
CA THR A 32 25.01 5.05 3.60
C THR A 32 24.47 4.21 4.75
N ASP A 33 23.15 4.08 4.79
CA ASP A 33 22.41 3.28 5.74
C ASP A 33 22.62 1.78 5.42
N PRO A 34 23.08 0.95 6.38
CA PRO A 34 23.14 -0.50 6.21
C PRO A 34 21.77 -1.15 5.88
N SER A 35 20.64 -0.50 6.21
CA SER A 35 19.27 -0.98 5.88
C SER A 35 18.99 -1.03 4.37
N ALA A 36 19.64 -0.15 3.59
CA ALA A 36 19.50 -0.12 2.13
C ALA A 36 19.94 -1.44 1.49
N SER A 37 20.85 -2.18 2.12
CA SER A 37 21.30 -3.51 1.66
C SER A 37 20.20 -4.58 1.78
N SER A 38 19.36 -4.51 2.80
CA SER A 38 18.40 -5.56 3.15
C SER A 38 17.14 -5.51 2.27
N ILE A 39 16.71 -4.30 1.92
CA ILE A 39 15.50 -4.06 1.12
C ILE A 39 15.78 -4.18 -0.38
N LEU A 40 16.98 -3.83 -0.85
CA LEU A 40 17.37 -4.10 -2.24
C LEU A 40 17.35 -5.61 -2.54
N VAL A 41 17.76 -6.44 -1.58
CA VAL A 41 17.70 -7.91 -1.71
C VAL A 41 16.25 -8.40 -1.76
N LEU A 42 15.36 -7.86 -0.93
CA LEU A 42 13.93 -8.20 -0.99
C LEU A 42 13.28 -7.70 -2.28
N ALA A 43 13.65 -6.54 -2.79
CA ALA A 43 13.11 -5.98 -4.04
C ALA A 43 13.42 -6.88 -5.26
N ASP A 44 14.62 -7.46 -5.32
CA ASP A 44 14.99 -8.42 -6.36
C ASP A 44 14.20 -9.74 -6.24
N GLU A 45 13.99 -10.25 -5.01
CA GLU A 45 13.17 -11.46 -4.76
C GLU A 45 11.66 -11.22 -5.00
N ILE A 46 11.14 -10.03 -4.69
CA ILE A 46 9.75 -9.61 -4.98
C ILE A 46 9.52 -9.60 -6.50
N ASN A 47 10.48 -9.06 -7.27
CA ASN A 47 10.38 -9.02 -8.73
C ASN A 47 10.44 -10.41 -9.38
N ASP A 48 11.17 -11.38 -8.82
CA ASP A 48 11.22 -12.75 -9.36
C ASP A 48 10.00 -13.59 -8.98
N THR A 49 9.37 -13.29 -7.84
CA THR A 49 8.15 -13.97 -7.36
C THR A 49 6.85 -13.40 -7.94
N ALA A 50 6.88 -12.20 -8.55
CA ALA A 50 5.77 -11.62 -9.30
C ALA A 50 5.43 -12.36 -10.62
N LYS A 51 6.09 -13.49 -10.90
CA LYS A 51 5.67 -14.43 -11.95
C LYS A 51 4.36 -15.09 -11.52
N ASN A 52 3.24 -14.43 -11.86
CA ASN A 52 1.89 -14.97 -11.81
C ASN A 52 1.87 -16.40 -12.37
N ASP A 53 1.70 -17.39 -11.51
CA ASP A 53 1.09 -18.63 -11.94
C ASP A 53 -0.36 -18.28 -12.30
N ASP A 54 -0.69 -18.32 -13.59
CA ASP A 54 -2.04 -18.16 -14.16
C ASP A 54 -2.95 -19.36 -13.77
N TYR A 55 -3.01 -19.65 -12.47
CA TYR A 55 -3.70 -20.80 -11.90
C TYR A 55 -5.07 -20.35 -11.38
N SER A 56 -6.13 -20.71 -12.09
CA SER A 56 -7.49 -20.41 -11.64
C SER A 56 -7.94 -21.33 -10.50
N TYR A 57 -8.34 -20.73 -9.38
CA TYR A 57 -8.91 -21.43 -8.22
C TYR A 57 -10.45 -21.48 -8.20
N GLU A 58 -11.13 -20.82 -9.14
CA GLU A 58 -12.59 -20.62 -9.14
C GLU A 58 -13.39 -21.90 -8.89
N ARG A 59 -13.00 -23.00 -9.54
CA ARG A 59 -13.67 -24.30 -9.41
C ARG A 59 -13.54 -24.87 -7.99
N ILE A 60 -12.34 -24.79 -7.43
CA ILE A 60 -12.06 -25.30 -6.08
C ILE A 60 -12.73 -24.41 -5.04
N ASP A 61 -12.63 -23.09 -5.19
CA ASP A 61 -13.26 -22.14 -4.30
C ASP A 61 -14.76 -22.31 -4.30
N LYS A 62 -15.39 -22.40 -5.48
CA LYS A 62 -16.83 -22.66 -5.57
C LYS A 62 -17.22 -23.95 -4.87
N TYR A 63 -16.44 -25.02 -4.98
CA TYR A 63 -16.75 -26.27 -4.30
C TYR A 63 -16.63 -26.12 -2.78
N ALA A 64 -15.55 -25.52 -2.29
CA ALA A 64 -15.34 -25.24 -0.86
C ALA A 64 -16.49 -24.40 -0.27
N LEU A 65 -16.91 -23.35 -0.98
CA LEU A 65 -18.00 -22.45 -0.55
C LEU A 65 -19.38 -23.12 -0.56
N ASN A 66 -19.55 -24.23 -1.26
CA ASN A 66 -20.81 -25.00 -1.31
C ASN A 66 -20.77 -26.26 -0.43
N THR A 67 -19.88 -26.30 0.57
CA THR A 67 -19.78 -27.42 1.50
C THR A 67 -21.10 -27.61 2.27
N PRO A 68 -21.73 -28.80 2.22
CA PRO A 68 -22.96 -29.04 2.95
C PRO A 68 -22.66 -29.33 4.43
N SER A 69 -23.55 -28.92 5.33
CA SER A 69 -23.38 -29.16 6.77
C SER A 69 -23.22 -30.64 7.15
N SER A 70 -23.69 -31.57 6.32
CA SER A 70 -23.48 -33.01 6.52
C SER A 70 -22.01 -33.46 6.37
N ALA A 71 -21.19 -32.68 5.67
CA ALA A 71 -19.74 -32.91 5.58
C ALA A 71 -18.97 -32.31 6.75
N GLU A 72 -19.57 -31.38 7.49
CA GLU A 72 -18.89 -30.57 8.52
C GLU A 72 -18.94 -31.20 9.92
N THR A 73 -19.17 -32.52 10.00
CA THR A 73 -19.41 -33.24 11.26
C THR A 73 -18.15 -33.59 12.04
N SER A 74 -17.02 -33.72 11.34
CA SER A 74 -15.69 -33.96 11.92
C SER A 74 -14.61 -33.45 10.98
N ILE A 75 -13.38 -33.37 11.46
CA ILE A 75 -12.21 -32.98 10.66
C ILE A 75 -12.04 -33.92 9.46
N GLU A 76 -12.16 -35.23 9.67
CA GLU A 76 -11.98 -36.24 8.62
C GLU A 76 -13.08 -36.18 7.56
N SER A 77 -14.34 -36.02 7.98
CA SER A 77 -15.48 -35.89 7.06
C SER A 77 -15.35 -34.65 6.20
N LEU A 78 -14.97 -33.53 6.82
CA LEU A 78 -14.80 -32.26 6.13
C LEU A 78 -13.60 -32.30 5.18
N ALA A 79 -12.45 -32.77 5.64
CA ALA A 79 -11.26 -32.92 4.81
C ALA A 79 -11.55 -33.79 3.58
N ALA A 80 -12.18 -34.96 3.76
CA ALA A 80 -12.55 -35.85 2.66
C ALA A 80 -13.47 -35.17 1.64
N TYR A 81 -14.43 -34.36 2.10
CA TYR A 81 -15.28 -33.58 1.21
C TYR A 81 -14.49 -32.53 0.44
N LEU A 82 -13.73 -31.68 1.14
CA LEU A 82 -13.01 -30.54 0.56
C LEU A 82 -11.99 -30.96 -0.50
N ILE A 83 -11.35 -32.12 -0.34
CA ILE A 83 -10.35 -32.58 -1.32
C ILE A 83 -10.92 -33.39 -2.47
N ALA A 84 -12.20 -33.79 -2.42
CA ALA A 84 -12.82 -34.60 -3.48
C ALA A 84 -12.67 -34.02 -4.90
N PRO A 85 -12.77 -32.69 -5.14
CA PRO A 85 -12.54 -32.11 -6.47
C PRO A 85 -11.06 -31.83 -6.78
N ALA A 86 -10.15 -31.96 -5.81
CA ALA A 86 -8.76 -31.55 -5.94
C ALA A 86 -7.95 -32.53 -6.81
N ARG A 87 -7.11 -31.97 -7.69
CA ARG A 87 -6.27 -32.72 -8.65
C ARG A 87 -4.81 -32.81 -8.22
N ASN A 88 -4.41 -31.98 -7.26
CA ASN A 88 -3.05 -31.86 -6.77
C ASN A 88 -3.08 -31.25 -5.35
N ASP A 89 -1.93 -31.27 -4.68
CA ASP A 89 -1.82 -30.80 -3.29
C ASP A 89 -2.08 -29.29 -3.14
N ARG A 90 -1.74 -28.49 -4.16
CA ARG A 90 -2.09 -27.06 -4.21
C ARG A 90 -3.60 -26.84 -4.14
N GLU A 91 -4.39 -27.60 -4.90
CA GLU A 91 -5.85 -27.49 -4.87
C GLU A 91 -6.45 -27.98 -3.54
N LYS A 92 -5.86 -29.02 -2.91
CA LYS A 92 -6.27 -29.45 -1.58
C LYS A 92 -6.08 -28.33 -0.56
N ALA A 93 -4.88 -27.76 -0.51
CA ALA A 93 -4.54 -26.64 0.38
C ALA A 93 -5.46 -25.44 0.11
N ARG A 94 -5.73 -25.12 -1.16
CA ARG A 94 -6.66 -24.05 -1.54
C ARG A 94 -8.07 -24.26 -1.00
N SER A 95 -8.61 -25.48 -1.19
CA SER A 95 -9.98 -25.78 -0.76
C SER A 95 -10.14 -25.64 0.76
N ILE A 96 -9.14 -26.08 1.52
CA ILE A 96 -9.10 -25.95 2.99
C ILE A 96 -9.02 -24.47 3.38
N PHE A 97 -8.07 -23.73 2.80
CA PHE A 97 -7.87 -22.31 3.05
C PHE A 97 -9.16 -21.51 2.80
N ARG A 98 -9.78 -21.69 1.62
CA ARG A 98 -10.99 -20.95 1.24
C ARG A 98 -12.16 -21.29 2.16
N TRP A 99 -12.33 -22.55 2.52
CA TRP A 99 -13.41 -22.95 3.43
C TRP A 99 -13.23 -22.33 4.82
N ILE A 100 -12.03 -22.35 5.40
CA ILE A 100 -11.76 -21.73 6.71
C ILE A 100 -12.05 -20.22 6.65
N ALA A 101 -11.51 -19.56 5.62
CA ALA A 101 -11.65 -18.13 5.41
C ALA A 101 -13.12 -17.67 5.25
N GLU A 102 -14.02 -18.56 4.83
CA GLU A 102 -15.45 -18.29 4.73
C GLU A 102 -16.22 -18.64 6.02
N ASN A 103 -15.81 -19.67 6.75
CA ASN A 103 -16.67 -20.29 7.76
C ASN A 103 -16.26 -20.03 9.20
N ILE A 104 -15.09 -19.45 9.45
CA ILE A 104 -14.63 -19.13 10.82
C ILE A 104 -14.63 -17.62 11.01
N ASP A 105 -15.25 -17.13 12.09
CA ASP A 105 -15.25 -15.73 12.53
C ASP A 105 -14.08 -15.46 13.48
N TYR A 106 -13.49 -14.27 13.40
CA TYR A 106 -12.44 -13.90 14.35
C TYR A 106 -13.04 -13.56 15.72
N ASN A 107 -12.45 -14.11 16.79
CA ASN A 107 -12.87 -13.88 18.17
C ASN A 107 -12.33 -12.56 18.72
N VAL A 108 -12.88 -11.45 18.22
CA VAL A 108 -12.44 -10.09 18.59
C VAL A 108 -12.55 -9.82 20.10
N GLU A 109 -13.63 -10.27 20.74
CA GLU A 109 -13.82 -10.12 22.19
C GLU A 109 -12.75 -10.91 22.96
N GLY A 110 -12.53 -12.17 22.60
CA GLY A 110 -11.48 -12.99 23.22
C GLY A 110 -10.09 -12.39 23.02
N TYR A 111 -9.82 -11.84 21.83
CA TYR A 111 -8.57 -11.14 21.53
C TYR A 111 -8.32 -9.95 22.48
N TYR A 112 -9.29 -9.05 22.63
CA TYR A 112 -9.11 -7.87 23.49
C TYR A 112 -9.12 -8.17 25.00
N THR A 113 -9.77 -9.26 25.41
CA THR A 113 -9.86 -9.64 26.83
C THR A 113 -8.77 -10.63 27.26
N GLY A 114 -8.01 -11.20 26.32
CA GLY A 114 -7.10 -12.32 26.56
C GLY A 114 -7.83 -13.65 26.85
N SER A 115 -9.16 -13.70 26.74
CA SER A 115 -9.98 -14.89 26.98
C SER A 115 -10.32 -15.57 25.66
N PHE A 116 -9.33 -16.21 25.04
CA PHE A 116 -9.43 -16.71 23.66
C PHE A 116 -10.47 -17.82 23.46
N GLY A 117 -10.79 -18.58 24.52
CA GLY A 117 -11.67 -19.74 24.45
C GLY A 117 -10.90 -21.02 24.08
N ASN A 118 -11.62 -22.08 23.69
CA ASN A 118 -10.99 -23.29 23.19
C ASN A 118 -10.60 -23.13 21.71
N MET A 119 -9.34 -23.38 21.39
CA MET A 119 -8.75 -23.20 20.07
C MET A 119 -8.48 -24.53 19.35
N GLU A 120 -8.80 -25.67 19.98
CA GLU A 120 -8.70 -27.00 19.38
C GLU A 120 -9.56 -27.11 18.11
N SER A 121 -8.99 -27.68 17.05
CA SER A 121 -9.63 -27.81 15.73
C SER A 121 -11.09 -28.29 15.74
N ALA A 122 -11.41 -29.33 16.52
CA ALA A 122 -12.77 -29.87 16.60
C ALA A 122 -13.77 -28.89 17.25
N ASP A 123 -13.29 -28.06 18.16
CA ASP A 123 -14.08 -27.03 18.82
C ASP A 123 -14.25 -25.81 17.93
N VAL A 124 -13.20 -25.39 17.19
CA VAL A 124 -13.29 -24.30 16.22
C VAL A 124 -14.24 -24.66 15.06
N LEU A 125 -14.16 -25.89 14.53
CA LEU A 125 -15.10 -26.40 13.53
C LEU A 125 -16.56 -26.28 14.01
N ARG A 126 -16.82 -26.61 15.28
CA ARG A 126 -18.16 -26.55 15.87
C ARG A 126 -18.62 -25.13 16.20
N SER A 127 -17.74 -24.31 16.78
CA SER A 127 -18.06 -22.97 17.27
C SER A 127 -18.11 -21.92 16.17
N ARG A 128 -17.45 -22.19 15.03
CA ARG A 128 -17.27 -21.25 13.92
C ARG A 128 -16.52 -19.96 14.32
N LYS A 129 -15.75 -19.99 15.41
CA LYS A 129 -15.11 -18.79 15.96
C LYS A 129 -13.80 -19.10 16.68
N SER A 130 -12.73 -18.36 16.38
CA SER A 130 -11.45 -18.48 17.11
C SER A 130 -10.53 -17.27 16.89
N VAL A 131 -9.34 -17.27 17.50
CA VAL A 131 -8.22 -16.37 17.16
C VAL A 131 -7.20 -17.10 16.27
N CYS A 132 -6.13 -16.43 15.83
CA CYS A 132 -5.14 -16.94 14.88
C CYS A 132 -4.62 -18.36 15.18
N GLU A 133 -4.39 -18.69 16.45
CA GLU A 133 -3.97 -20.04 16.85
C GLU A 133 -5.00 -21.12 16.46
N GLY A 134 -6.29 -20.89 16.66
CA GLY A 134 -7.30 -21.87 16.27
C GLY A 134 -7.59 -21.92 14.77
N TYR A 135 -7.38 -20.83 14.03
CA TYR A 135 -7.40 -20.86 12.56
C TYR A 135 -6.27 -21.74 12.02
N SER A 136 -5.06 -21.49 12.50
CA SER A 136 -3.86 -22.22 12.05
C SER A 136 -3.82 -23.67 12.51
N ASP A 137 -4.37 -23.98 13.71
CA ASP A 137 -4.59 -25.35 14.18
C ASP A 137 -5.61 -26.09 13.31
N LEU A 138 -6.76 -25.49 13.03
CA LEU A 138 -7.79 -26.08 12.17
C LEU A 138 -7.28 -26.33 10.75
N PHE A 139 -6.52 -25.39 10.19
CA PHE A 139 -5.88 -25.56 8.89
C PHE A 139 -4.94 -26.78 8.91
N GLN A 140 -4.06 -26.88 9.91
CA GLN A 140 -3.13 -28.00 10.00
C GLN A 140 -3.86 -29.34 10.14
N SER A 141 -4.87 -29.43 11.01
CA SER A 141 -5.66 -30.67 11.17
C SER A 141 -6.37 -31.11 9.90
N LEU A 142 -6.94 -30.18 9.13
CA LEU A 142 -7.56 -30.49 7.84
C LEU A 142 -6.52 -30.87 6.78
N ALA A 143 -5.35 -30.24 6.81
CA ALA A 143 -4.24 -30.56 5.92
C ALA A 143 -3.70 -31.98 6.19
N ASP A 144 -3.45 -32.31 7.45
CA ASP A 144 -3.00 -33.64 7.89
C ASP A 144 -4.02 -34.72 7.49
N ALA A 145 -5.31 -34.50 7.75
CA ALA A 145 -6.40 -35.40 7.33
C ALA A 145 -6.52 -35.53 5.80
N SER A 146 -6.00 -34.55 5.05
CA SER A 146 -5.94 -34.53 3.58
C SER A 146 -4.65 -35.14 3.00
N GLY A 147 -3.76 -35.62 3.86
CA GLY A 147 -2.46 -36.17 3.48
C GLY A 147 -1.46 -35.11 3.00
N LEU A 148 -1.63 -33.85 3.42
CA LEU A 148 -0.66 -32.78 3.20
C LEU A 148 0.33 -32.71 4.37
N GLU A 149 1.56 -32.28 4.10
CA GLU A 149 2.50 -31.89 5.16
C GLU A 149 2.29 -30.39 5.45
N ALA A 150 1.75 -30.06 6.62
CA ALA A 150 1.56 -28.69 7.08
C ALA A 150 2.16 -28.46 8.48
N VAL A 151 2.62 -27.25 8.74
CA VAL A 151 3.20 -26.86 10.04
C VAL A 151 2.61 -25.53 10.46
N ARG A 152 2.09 -25.44 11.68
CA ARG A 152 1.77 -24.18 12.35
C ARG A 152 3.06 -23.47 12.76
N ILE A 153 3.12 -22.18 12.45
CA ILE A 153 4.24 -21.30 12.75
C ILE A 153 3.74 -20.21 13.70
N SER A 154 4.47 -19.98 14.79
CA SER A 154 4.25 -18.87 15.71
C SER A 154 5.26 -17.75 15.43
N GLY A 155 4.85 -16.50 15.65
CA GLY A 155 5.71 -15.34 15.47
C GLY A 155 5.03 -13.99 15.66
N TYR A 156 5.60 -13.00 14.99
CA TYR A 156 5.23 -11.60 15.09
C TYR A 156 4.45 -11.16 13.87
N GLY A 157 3.22 -10.70 14.07
CA GLY A 157 2.36 -10.10 13.06
C GLY A 157 2.30 -8.57 13.22
N LYS A 158 2.46 -7.83 12.11
CA LYS A 158 2.11 -6.39 12.03
C LYS A 158 0.62 -6.21 11.70
N GLY A 159 -0.24 -6.73 12.57
CA GLY A 159 -1.70 -6.70 12.38
C GLY A 159 -2.36 -5.39 12.84
N TYR A 160 -3.66 -5.46 13.12
CA TYR A 160 -4.51 -4.32 13.51
C TYR A 160 -3.96 -3.42 14.63
N SER A 161 -3.25 -4.00 15.61
CA SER A 161 -2.70 -3.27 16.76
C SER A 161 -1.30 -2.70 16.52
N TYR A 162 -0.67 -2.99 15.38
CA TYR A 162 0.67 -2.52 15.05
C TYR A 162 0.63 -1.08 14.54
N GLN A 163 1.63 -0.30 14.94
CA GLN A 163 1.89 1.04 14.42
C GLN A 163 3.39 1.15 14.14
N PRO A 164 3.81 1.73 13.00
CA PRO A 164 5.23 1.93 12.71
C PRO A 164 5.90 2.73 13.83
N GLY A 165 7.11 2.31 14.20
CA GLY A 165 7.88 2.93 15.29
C GLY A 165 7.50 2.48 16.70
N ILE A 166 6.47 1.66 16.86
CA ILE A 166 6.21 0.90 18.10
C ILE A 166 6.85 -0.48 17.95
N GLY A 167 7.91 -0.74 18.71
CA GLY A 167 8.56 -2.06 18.73
C GLY A 167 7.64 -3.16 19.26
N ILE A 168 7.81 -4.39 18.77
CA ILE A 168 7.00 -5.54 19.17
C ILE A 168 7.62 -6.16 20.42
N ASN A 169 7.11 -5.81 21.58
CA ASN A 169 7.71 -6.24 22.86
C ASN A 169 7.11 -7.53 23.43
N GLU A 170 6.06 -8.06 22.80
CA GLU A 170 5.42 -9.31 23.22
C GLU A 170 6.18 -10.53 22.68
N PRO A 171 6.07 -11.72 23.31
CA PRO A 171 6.85 -12.90 22.91
C PRO A 171 6.55 -13.39 21.48
N SER A 172 5.26 -13.53 21.15
CA SER A 172 4.70 -13.88 19.85
C SER A 172 3.22 -13.48 19.89
N ASN A 173 2.73 -12.76 18.87
CA ASN A 173 1.37 -12.22 18.84
C ASN A 173 0.53 -12.77 17.69
N HIS A 174 1.09 -13.67 16.86
CA HIS A 174 0.40 -14.23 15.70
C HIS A 174 0.81 -15.67 15.39
N ALA A 175 -0.07 -16.38 14.67
CA ALA A 175 0.15 -17.76 14.24
C ALA A 175 -0.47 -18.02 12.86
N TRP A 176 0.26 -18.73 12.00
CA TRP A 176 -0.09 -19.05 10.61
C TRP A 176 0.44 -20.43 10.22
N ASN A 177 0.41 -20.79 8.93
CA ASN A 177 0.88 -22.11 8.46
C ASN A 177 1.92 -22.01 7.34
N ALA A 178 2.76 -23.04 7.25
CA ALA A 178 3.43 -23.42 6.01
C ALA A 178 2.92 -24.78 5.54
N VAL A 179 2.82 -24.97 4.22
CA VAL A 179 2.39 -26.22 3.60
C VAL A 179 3.36 -26.62 2.52
N LYS A 180 3.71 -27.90 2.48
CA LYS A 180 4.59 -28.44 1.46
C LYS A 180 3.78 -28.92 0.27
N ILE A 181 4.07 -28.35 -0.90
CA ILE A 181 3.42 -28.68 -2.17
C ILE A 181 4.52 -29.07 -3.16
N ASN A 182 4.44 -30.26 -3.73
CA ASN A 182 5.44 -30.80 -4.67
C ASN A 182 6.89 -30.72 -4.15
N GLY A 183 7.09 -30.87 -2.84
CA GLY A 183 8.40 -30.83 -2.20
C GLY A 183 8.87 -29.43 -1.75
N THR A 184 8.13 -28.37 -2.08
CA THR A 184 8.46 -26.98 -1.73
C THR A 184 7.50 -26.45 -0.67
N TRP A 185 8.02 -25.74 0.33
CA TRP A 185 7.21 -25.10 1.37
C TRP A 185 6.65 -23.76 0.91
N TYR A 186 5.39 -23.48 1.23
CA TYR A 186 4.69 -22.25 0.94
C TYR A 186 4.02 -21.70 2.20
N LEU A 187 4.06 -20.39 2.39
CA LEU A 187 3.47 -19.69 3.53
C LEU A 187 2.02 -19.32 3.24
N MET A 188 1.17 -19.40 4.26
CA MET A 188 -0.21 -18.93 4.18
C MET A 188 -0.78 -18.59 5.55
N ASP A 189 -1.70 -17.62 5.58
CA ASP A 189 -2.45 -17.26 6.78
C ASP A 189 -3.96 -17.24 6.50
N SER A 190 -4.66 -18.27 6.98
CA SER A 190 -6.11 -18.35 6.85
C SER A 190 -6.86 -17.37 7.75
N THR A 191 -6.19 -16.79 8.75
CA THR A 191 -6.75 -15.76 9.64
C THR A 191 -6.91 -14.44 8.89
N TRP A 192 -5.82 -13.91 8.32
CA TRP A 192 -5.86 -12.67 7.56
C TRP A 192 -6.43 -12.86 6.15
N GLY A 193 -6.39 -14.09 5.61
CA GLY A 193 -7.16 -14.46 4.43
C GLY A 193 -8.68 -14.46 4.63
N ALA A 194 -9.18 -14.54 5.87
CA ALA A 194 -10.61 -14.50 6.19
C ALA A 194 -11.18 -13.07 6.24
N GLY A 195 -10.33 -12.08 6.50
CA GLY A 195 -10.73 -10.69 6.67
C GLY A 195 -9.93 -9.96 7.73
N TYR A 196 -10.49 -8.88 8.25
CA TYR A 196 -9.78 -7.93 9.10
C TYR A 196 -10.64 -7.39 10.26
N ILE A 197 -10.00 -6.76 11.23
CA ILE A 197 -10.70 -5.99 12.27
C ILE A 197 -10.77 -4.53 11.80
N ASN A 198 -11.97 -3.96 11.75
CA ASN A 198 -12.16 -2.56 11.39
C ASN A 198 -12.00 -1.62 12.60
N GLU A 199 -12.00 -0.31 12.35
CA GLU A 199 -11.86 0.76 13.36
C GLU A 199 -12.88 0.66 14.52
N ASN A 200 -14.06 0.08 14.25
CA ASN A 200 -15.10 -0.15 15.24
C ASN A 200 -14.87 -1.41 16.09
N LYS A 201 -13.68 -2.03 16.00
CA LYS A 201 -13.32 -3.28 16.67
C LYS A 201 -14.28 -4.41 16.33
N LYS A 202 -14.66 -4.51 15.05
CA LYS A 202 -15.49 -5.61 14.53
C LYS A 202 -14.73 -6.37 13.47
N PHE A 203 -14.88 -7.70 13.49
CA PHE A 203 -14.43 -8.54 12.41
C PHE A 203 -15.30 -8.29 11.18
N VAL A 204 -14.64 -8.01 10.06
CA VAL A 204 -15.24 -7.89 8.73
C VAL A 204 -14.68 -9.04 7.92
N ARG A 205 -15.56 -9.97 7.51
CA ARG A 205 -15.20 -11.04 6.59
C ARG A 205 -15.02 -10.45 5.20
N GLU A 206 -13.81 -10.53 4.69
CA GLU A 206 -13.41 -10.08 3.36
C GLU A 206 -12.28 -10.98 2.91
N PHE A 207 -12.56 -11.83 1.92
CA PHE A 207 -11.59 -12.83 1.50
C PHE A 207 -10.38 -12.16 0.85
N ASP A 208 -9.19 -12.43 1.40
CA ASP A 208 -7.94 -11.91 0.87
C ASP A 208 -7.05 -13.03 0.34
N ASP A 209 -6.98 -13.10 -0.98
CA ASP A 209 -6.18 -14.10 -1.71
C ASP A 209 -4.68 -13.96 -1.48
N HIS A 210 -4.21 -12.76 -1.12
CA HIS A 210 -2.78 -12.47 -0.91
C HIS A 210 -2.16 -13.43 0.10
N TYR A 211 -2.91 -13.86 1.12
CA TYR A 211 -2.43 -14.73 2.19
C TYR A 211 -2.46 -16.23 1.85
N PHE A 212 -2.76 -16.61 0.60
CA PHE A 212 -2.65 -17.99 0.14
C PHE A 212 -1.37 -18.20 -0.68
N MET A 213 -0.46 -19.05 -0.20
CA MET A 213 0.83 -19.32 -0.85
C MET A 213 1.65 -18.05 -1.13
N THR A 214 1.60 -17.07 -0.22
CA THR A 214 2.26 -15.79 -0.36
C THR A 214 3.77 -15.97 -0.53
N PRO A 215 4.40 -15.29 -1.50
CA PRO A 215 5.85 -15.33 -1.62
C PRO A 215 6.55 -14.87 -0.33
N PRO A 216 7.60 -15.57 0.14
CA PRO A 216 8.36 -15.20 1.34
C PRO A 216 8.78 -13.73 1.41
N ALA A 217 9.25 -13.18 0.28
CA ALA A 217 9.72 -11.81 0.19
C ALA A 217 8.59 -10.76 0.31
N GLN A 218 7.32 -11.16 0.16
CA GLN A 218 6.16 -10.32 0.45
C GLN A 218 5.65 -10.57 1.88
N PHE A 219 5.56 -11.84 2.28
CA PHE A 219 5.04 -12.27 3.58
C PHE A 219 5.88 -11.73 4.77
N ILE A 220 7.18 -11.51 4.58
CA ILE A 220 8.05 -10.96 5.63
C ILE A 220 7.75 -9.51 6.01
N PHE A 221 6.95 -8.77 5.22
CA PHE A 221 6.61 -7.38 5.55
C PHE A 221 5.73 -7.27 6.78
N ASP A 222 4.92 -8.29 7.04
CA ASP A 222 3.94 -8.33 8.11
C ASP A 222 3.98 -9.62 8.96
N HIS A 223 4.73 -10.66 8.57
CA HIS A 223 4.94 -11.88 9.34
C HIS A 223 6.42 -12.22 9.56
N LEU A 224 6.87 -12.20 10.82
CA LEU A 224 8.20 -12.66 11.22
C LEU A 224 8.09 -13.88 12.14
N PRO A 225 8.54 -15.08 11.74
CA PRO A 225 8.49 -16.27 12.58
C PRO A 225 9.49 -16.21 13.75
N GLU A 226 9.18 -16.86 14.86
CA GLU A 226 10.14 -17.05 15.97
C GLU A 226 11.37 -17.86 15.54
N ASN A 227 11.17 -18.86 14.68
CA ASN A 227 12.23 -19.64 14.07
C ASN A 227 12.50 -19.11 12.65
N GLU A 228 13.67 -18.49 12.47
CA GLU A 228 14.09 -17.84 11.23
C GLU A 228 14.08 -18.76 9.98
N SER A 229 14.21 -20.08 10.15
CA SER A 229 14.14 -21.01 9.02
C SER A 229 12.78 -21.02 8.32
N TRP A 230 11.71 -20.62 9.02
CA TRP A 230 10.37 -20.50 8.47
C TRP A 230 10.14 -19.19 7.71
N GLN A 231 11.13 -18.30 7.63
CA GLN A 231 11.04 -17.16 6.73
C GLN A 231 11.08 -17.60 5.27
N LEU A 232 11.72 -18.74 4.97
CA LEU A 232 11.94 -19.25 3.62
C LEU A 232 12.66 -18.25 2.68
N LEU A 233 13.36 -17.27 3.26
CA LEU A 233 14.19 -16.29 2.57
C LEU A 233 15.61 -16.79 2.41
N THR A 234 16.28 -16.35 1.34
CA THR A 234 17.71 -16.62 1.14
C THR A 234 18.55 -16.00 2.25
N ARG A 235 18.19 -14.77 2.66
CA ARG A 235 18.79 -14.05 3.78
C ARG A 235 17.70 -13.75 4.81
N PRO A 236 17.73 -14.40 5.98
CA PRO A 236 16.79 -14.09 7.05
C PRO A 236 16.85 -12.63 7.47
N VAL A 237 15.67 -12.05 7.68
CA VAL A 237 15.43 -10.73 8.25
C VAL A 237 15.39 -10.86 9.77
N SER A 238 16.18 -10.06 10.47
CA SER A 238 16.16 -9.99 11.92
C SER A 238 14.93 -9.25 12.44
N LYS A 239 14.57 -9.43 13.71
CA LYS A 239 13.46 -8.70 14.33
C LYS A 239 13.61 -7.18 14.28
N THR A 240 14.83 -6.67 14.43
CA THR A 240 15.11 -5.24 14.31
C THR A 240 14.88 -4.73 12.89
N GLU A 241 15.34 -5.46 11.87
CA GLU A 241 15.07 -5.10 10.47
C GLU A 241 13.56 -5.17 10.17
N PHE A 242 12.88 -6.23 10.62
CA PHE A 242 11.44 -6.39 10.48
C PHE A 242 10.66 -5.20 11.05
N GLU A 243 11.00 -4.75 12.26
CA GLU A 243 10.37 -3.57 12.89
C GLU A 243 10.65 -2.26 12.17
N GLN A 244 11.74 -2.19 11.39
CA GLN A 244 12.10 -1.03 10.58
C GLN A 244 11.47 -1.04 9.18
N LEU A 245 11.18 -2.22 8.61
CA LEU A 245 10.54 -2.33 7.29
C LEU A 245 9.29 -1.45 7.22
N ILE A 246 9.15 -0.75 6.09
CA ILE A 246 7.92 -0.05 5.71
C ILE A 246 6.69 -0.91 6.03
N TYR A 247 5.71 -0.28 6.65
CA TYR A 247 4.46 -0.96 6.96
C TYR A 247 3.55 -0.88 5.75
N VAL A 248 3.38 -2.02 5.10
CA VAL A 248 2.52 -2.20 3.93
C VAL A 248 1.47 -3.25 4.24
N LYS A 249 0.31 -3.12 3.58
CA LYS A 249 -0.78 -4.12 3.61
C LYS A 249 -0.78 -4.92 2.32
N SER A 250 -1.57 -5.99 2.27
CA SER A 250 -1.71 -6.85 1.08
C SER A 250 -2.01 -6.06 -0.20
N ASP A 251 -2.79 -4.97 -0.10
CA ASP A 251 -3.12 -4.07 -1.21
C ASP A 251 -1.90 -3.45 -1.89
N PHE A 252 -0.81 -3.21 -1.16
CA PHE A 252 0.46 -2.77 -1.75
C PHE A 252 0.93 -3.74 -2.85
N PHE A 253 0.88 -5.04 -2.56
CA PHE A 253 1.28 -6.08 -3.49
C PHE A 253 0.22 -6.32 -4.57
N LYS A 254 -1.07 -6.34 -4.21
CA LYS A 254 -2.18 -6.54 -5.17
C LYS A 254 -2.20 -5.47 -6.26
N TYR A 255 -1.92 -4.21 -5.90
CA TYR A 255 -1.86 -3.10 -6.84
C TYR A 255 -0.48 -2.95 -7.52
N GLY A 256 0.48 -3.84 -7.24
CA GLY A 256 1.80 -3.83 -7.87
C GLY A 256 2.60 -2.56 -7.56
N LEU A 257 2.45 -2.05 -6.34
CA LEU A 257 3.15 -0.86 -5.89
C LEU A 257 4.61 -1.19 -5.54
N ALA A 258 5.49 -0.20 -5.70
CA ALA A 258 6.84 -0.28 -5.17
C ALA A 258 7.26 1.09 -4.64
N VAL A 259 8.05 1.11 -3.57
CA VAL A 259 8.57 2.35 -3.01
C VAL A 259 9.96 2.63 -3.58
N SER A 260 10.18 3.86 -4.06
CA SER A 260 11.46 4.26 -4.66
C SER A 260 12.38 5.06 -3.73
N ASN A 261 11.85 5.54 -2.60
CA ASN A 261 12.59 6.16 -1.50
C ASN A 261 11.82 5.99 -0.18
N TYR A 262 12.51 6.04 0.96
CA TYR A 262 11.91 5.78 2.29
C TYR A 262 11.34 4.37 2.43
N SER A 263 12.23 3.38 2.46
CA SER A 263 11.88 1.98 2.62
C SER A 263 11.60 1.56 4.08
N ASP A 264 11.76 2.49 5.01
CA ASP A 264 11.58 2.29 6.43
C ASP A 264 10.19 2.82 6.86
N GLY A 265 9.52 2.09 7.76
CA GLY A 265 8.21 2.49 8.29
C GLY A 265 8.28 3.75 9.15
N VAL A 266 9.48 4.11 9.64
CA VAL A 266 9.73 5.34 10.38
C VAL A 266 10.62 6.26 9.58
N CYS A 267 10.07 7.41 9.19
CA CYS A 267 10.79 8.44 8.45
C CYS A 267 11.15 9.61 9.35
N LYS A 268 12.32 10.21 9.15
CA LYS A 268 12.66 11.51 9.73
C LYS A 268 12.54 12.60 8.68
N ALA A 269 11.89 13.69 9.05
CA ALA A 269 11.70 14.84 8.18
C ALA A 269 12.00 16.14 8.93
N LYS A 270 12.26 17.23 8.19
CA LYS A 270 12.29 18.58 8.79
C LYS A 270 10.86 19.09 8.95
N SER A 271 10.39 19.86 7.98
CA SER A 271 9.05 20.45 7.90
C SER A 271 8.18 19.83 6.81
N ASP A 272 8.77 18.96 5.98
CA ASP A 272 8.13 18.37 4.80
C ASP A 272 8.85 17.07 4.38
N ILE A 273 8.16 16.26 3.59
CA ILE A 273 8.67 15.02 3.01
C ILE A 273 8.08 14.82 1.59
N ASN A 274 8.84 14.14 0.73
CA ASN A 274 8.40 13.72 -0.61
C ASN A 274 8.62 12.21 -0.79
N ILE A 275 7.55 11.43 -0.72
CA ILE A 275 7.57 9.99 -0.92
C ILE A 275 7.24 9.67 -2.37
N SER A 276 8.07 8.85 -3.00
CA SER A 276 7.95 8.46 -4.39
C SER A 276 7.58 6.99 -4.51
N ILE A 277 6.40 6.72 -5.07
CA ILE A 277 5.82 5.38 -5.21
C ILE A 277 5.66 5.06 -6.70
N LEU A 278 6.20 3.93 -7.14
CA LEU A 278 5.91 3.37 -8.44
C LEU A 278 4.54 2.69 -8.40
N ALA A 279 3.69 3.00 -9.38
CA ALA A 279 2.36 2.43 -9.51
C ALA A 279 2.06 2.15 -11.00
N PRO A 280 1.43 1.00 -11.33
CA PRO A 280 0.97 0.69 -12.68
C PRO A 280 0.01 1.75 -13.24
N LYS A 281 -0.11 1.86 -14.57
CA LYS A 281 -0.91 2.90 -15.24
C LYS A 281 -2.38 2.95 -14.78
N GLY A 282 -2.98 1.79 -14.48
CA GLY A 282 -4.36 1.67 -14.03
C GLY A 282 -4.60 2.00 -12.55
N VAL A 283 -3.55 2.20 -11.74
CA VAL A 283 -3.69 2.39 -10.29
C VAL A 283 -3.72 3.88 -9.94
N LEU A 284 -4.67 4.27 -9.11
CA LEU A 284 -4.82 5.60 -8.55
C LEU A 284 -4.42 5.60 -7.08
N LEU A 285 -3.68 6.62 -6.65
CA LEU A 285 -3.31 6.79 -5.24
C LEU A 285 -4.05 7.96 -4.59
N MET A 286 -4.38 7.78 -3.32
CA MET A 286 -4.80 8.80 -2.36
C MET A 286 -3.85 8.78 -1.17
N ALA A 287 -3.71 9.91 -0.48
CA ALA A 287 -2.95 9.96 0.76
C ALA A 287 -3.61 10.93 1.74
N ASP A 288 -3.51 10.61 3.02
CA ASP A 288 -3.93 11.46 4.13
C ASP A 288 -2.82 11.61 5.17
N LEU A 289 -2.99 12.58 6.05
CA LEU A 289 -2.05 12.84 7.13
C LEU A 289 -2.83 13.03 8.43
N ASN A 290 -2.44 12.29 9.45
CA ASN A 290 -2.97 12.43 10.80
C ASN A 290 -1.82 12.61 11.80
N TYR A 291 -2.13 13.14 12.98
CA TYR A 291 -1.19 13.09 14.10
C TYR A 291 -1.12 11.66 14.66
N ALA A 292 0.09 11.18 14.98
CA ALA A 292 0.30 9.81 15.47
C ALA A 292 -0.03 9.62 16.97
N GLU A 293 -0.05 10.71 17.74
CA GLU A 293 -0.39 10.74 19.16
C GLU A 293 -1.56 11.70 19.38
N ASN A 294 -2.08 11.78 20.62
CA ASN A 294 -2.91 12.92 21.06
C ASN A 294 -2.04 14.19 21.02
N ASN A 295 -1.81 14.72 19.82
CA ASN A 295 -1.09 15.95 19.62
C ASN A 295 -1.95 17.07 20.22
N PRO A 296 -1.40 17.89 21.14
CA PRO A 296 -2.13 19.02 21.71
C PRO A 296 -2.48 20.10 20.66
N SER A 297 -1.98 19.99 19.44
CA SER A 297 -2.35 20.87 18.34
C SER A 297 -3.80 20.66 17.89
N THR A 298 -4.53 21.75 17.80
CA THR A 298 -5.85 21.82 17.16
C THR A 298 -5.75 22.19 15.68
N ASP A 299 -4.53 22.33 15.13
CA ASP A 299 -4.33 22.73 13.74
C ASP A 299 -4.86 21.66 12.81
N SER A 300 -5.72 22.07 11.88
CA SER A 300 -6.20 21.21 10.82
C SER A 300 -5.04 20.76 9.93
N LEU A 301 -5.06 19.49 9.52
CA LEU A 301 -4.14 18.92 8.54
C LEU A 301 -4.72 18.95 7.11
N ASP A 302 -5.82 19.68 6.92
CA ASP A 302 -6.41 19.90 5.60
C ASP A 302 -5.37 20.50 4.66
N ASN A 303 -5.30 19.95 3.45
CA ASN A 303 -4.36 20.35 2.42
C ASN A 303 -2.87 20.25 2.81
N MET A 304 -2.52 19.51 3.86
CA MET A 304 -1.10 19.25 4.20
C MET A 304 -0.49 18.12 3.37
N VAL A 305 -1.28 17.47 2.52
CA VAL A 305 -0.82 16.43 1.58
C VAL A 305 -1.19 16.82 0.16
N PHE A 306 -0.23 16.70 -0.74
CA PHE A 306 -0.43 16.82 -2.18
C PHE A 306 0.08 15.58 -2.88
N ARG A 307 -0.61 15.17 -3.93
CA ARG A 307 -0.26 14.00 -4.71
C ARG A 307 -0.35 14.28 -6.19
N GLN A 308 0.64 13.85 -6.95
CA GLN A 308 0.63 13.94 -8.41
C GLN A 308 1.49 12.85 -9.02
N ARG A 309 1.28 12.59 -10.32
CA ARG A 309 1.91 11.48 -11.02
C ARG A 309 2.70 11.96 -12.23
N ALA A 310 3.94 11.50 -12.38
CA ALA A 310 4.72 11.63 -13.60
C ALA A 310 5.12 10.23 -14.10
N GLY A 311 4.58 9.83 -15.26
CA GLY A 311 4.83 8.50 -15.80
C GLY A 311 4.27 7.39 -14.89
N ASP A 312 5.12 6.48 -14.44
CA ASP A 312 4.80 5.40 -13.51
C ASP A 312 5.00 5.77 -12.04
N LYS A 313 5.46 7.00 -11.75
CA LYS A 313 5.81 7.44 -10.39
C LYS A 313 4.81 8.45 -9.86
N TYR A 314 4.29 8.18 -8.67
CA TYR A 314 3.57 9.13 -7.83
C TYR A 314 4.53 9.83 -6.88
N TYR A 315 4.31 11.13 -6.68
CA TYR A 315 4.91 11.94 -5.63
C TYR A 315 3.84 12.24 -4.59
N ILE A 316 4.08 11.82 -3.35
CA ILE A 316 3.26 12.14 -2.17
C ILE A 316 4.05 13.15 -1.35
N LEU A 317 3.65 14.41 -1.44
CA LEU A 317 4.23 15.52 -0.74
C LEU A 317 3.43 15.75 0.54
N ALA A 318 4.09 15.82 1.68
CA ALA A 318 3.44 16.18 2.94
C ALA A 318 4.21 17.30 3.65
N GLN A 319 3.49 18.21 4.29
CA GLN A 319 4.02 19.29 5.13
C GLN A 319 3.52 19.13 6.57
N PHE A 320 4.37 19.51 7.52
CA PHE A 320 4.13 19.32 8.95
C PHE A 320 4.02 20.68 9.64
N PRO A 321 2.82 21.13 10.06
CA PRO A 321 2.63 22.48 10.62
C PRO A 321 3.47 22.74 11.86
N VAL A 322 3.63 21.71 12.70
CA VAL A 322 4.43 21.77 13.92
C VAL A 322 5.38 20.57 14.00
N ARG A 323 6.45 20.71 14.78
CA ARG A 323 7.28 19.57 15.18
C ARG A 323 6.38 18.51 15.85
N GLY A 324 6.54 17.25 15.47
CA GLY A 324 5.76 16.15 16.04
C GLY A 324 5.80 14.90 15.19
N LYS A 325 5.04 13.88 15.62
CA LYS A 325 4.89 12.63 14.88
C LYS A 325 3.57 12.60 14.12
N TYR A 326 3.63 12.12 12.89
CA TYR A 326 2.49 12.04 11.99
C TYR A 326 2.36 10.64 11.39
N LEU A 327 1.14 10.21 11.14
CA LEU A 327 0.83 9.04 10.32
C LEU A 327 0.48 9.54 8.91
N LEU A 328 1.31 9.17 7.94
CA LEU A 328 1.06 9.41 6.52
C LEU A 328 0.62 8.08 5.90
N ARG A 329 -0.65 8.00 5.50
CA ARG A 329 -1.20 6.80 4.86
C ARG A 329 -1.36 7.01 3.38
N VAL A 330 -1.10 5.96 2.62
CA VAL A 330 -1.32 5.91 1.19
C VAL A 330 -2.31 4.80 0.89
N TYR A 331 -3.33 5.14 0.14
CA TYR A 331 -4.38 4.24 -0.30
C TYR A 331 -4.34 4.10 -1.81
N ALA A 332 -4.76 2.95 -2.32
CA ALA A 332 -4.78 2.62 -3.72
C ALA A 332 -6.13 2.05 -4.15
N LYS A 333 -6.44 2.21 -5.44
CA LYS A 333 -7.51 1.48 -6.14
C LYS A 333 -7.17 1.34 -7.61
N GLN A 334 -7.81 0.39 -8.31
CA GLN A 334 -7.84 0.47 -9.78
C GLN A 334 -8.75 1.63 -10.22
N LYS A 335 -8.40 2.25 -11.34
CA LYS A 335 -9.16 3.35 -11.94
C LYS A 335 -10.62 2.97 -12.22
N ASP A 336 -10.85 1.71 -12.60
CA ASP A 336 -12.17 1.20 -12.99
C ASP A 336 -12.94 0.55 -11.82
N GLU A 337 -12.34 0.49 -10.62
CA GLU A 337 -13.00 0.03 -9.39
C GLU A 337 -13.91 1.13 -8.81
N PRO A 338 -14.96 0.73 -8.05
CA PRO A 338 -15.76 1.67 -7.25
C PRO A 338 -14.90 2.64 -6.42
N ASP A 339 -15.49 3.74 -5.95
CA ASP A 339 -14.76 4.82 -5.25
C ASP A 339 -14.32 4.49 -3.82
N ILE A 340 -13.95 3.24 -3.55
CA ILE A 340 -13.35 2.80 -2.31
C ILE A 340 -11.85 2.66 -2.56
N PHE A 341 -11.06 3.39 -1.77
CA PHE A 341 -9.62 3.25 -1.75
C PHE A 341 -9.23 2.33 -0.59
N HIS A 342 -8.30 1.40 -0.84
CA HIS A 342 -7.78 0.47 0.16
C HIS A 342 -6.40 0.92 0.64
N GLU A 343 -6.17 0.91 1.94
CA GLU A 343 -4.91 1.34 2.53
C GLU A 343 -3.79 0.37 2.12
N ALA A 344 -2.74 0.89 1.50
CA ALA A 344 -1.61 0.10 1.02
C ALA A 344 -0.35 0.31 1.88
N ILE A 345 -0.15 1.53 2.40
CA ILE A 345 1.08 1.92 3.10
C ILE A 345 0.74 2.83 4.28
N GLU A 346 1.43 2.66 5.40
CA GLU A 346 1.43 3.61 6.52
C GLU A 346 2.88 3.92 6.95
N TYR A 347 3.19 5.21 7.05
CA TYR A 347 4.45 5.71 7.61
C TYR A 347 4.22 6.44 8.91
N LEU A 348 5.11 6.23 9.89
CA LEU A 348 5.32 7.18 10.98
C LEU A 348 6.39 8.19 10.57
N VAL A 349 6.03 9.46 10.46
CA VAL A 349 6.97 10.54 10.17
C VAL A 349 7.28 11.34 11.44
N ASP A 350 8.53 11.34 11.88
CA ASP A 350 9.07 12.20 12.94
C ASP A 350 9.55 13.53 12.32
N ALA A 351 8.68 14.54 12.36
CA ALA A 351 8.97 15.87 11.88
C ALA A 351 9.72 16.67 12.94
N THR A 352 10.96 17.03 12.65
CA THR A 352 11.88 17.71 13.57
C THR A 352 11.63 19.21 13.67
N ALA A 353 10.85 19.79 12.74
CA ALA A 353 10.48 21.20 12.69
C ALA A 353 9.04 21.38 12.16
N GLY A 354 8.45 22.55 12.45
CA GLY A 354 7.20 22.97 11.83
C GLY A 354 7.44 23.72 10.52
N SER A 355 6.49 23.63 9.61
CA SER A 355 6.44 24.43 8.39
C SER A 355 6.07 25.88 8.70
N ASN A 356 6.21 26.77 7.71
CA ASN A 356 5.90 28.18 7.90
C ASN A 356 4.37 28.43 8.02
N ALA A 357 3.99 29.65 8.42
CA ALA A 357 2.58 30.03 8.64
C ALA A 357 1.68 29.99 7.39
N ASN A 358 2.26 29.84 6.18
CA ASN A 358 1.55 29.73 4.91
C ASN A 358 1.62 28.31 4.33
N ALA A 359 2.02 27.32 5.13
CA ALA A 359 2.05 25.92 4.73
C ALA A 359 0.68 25.41 4.29
N GLY A 360 0.72 24.33 3.52
CA GLY A 360 -0.41 23.74 2.83
C GLY A 360 -0.22 23.80 1.31
N PHE A 361 -0.84 22.83 0.65
CA PHE A 361 -0.88 22.64 -0.78
C PHE A 361 -2.25 23.05 -1.35
N PRO A 362 -2.40 23.12 -2.67
CA PRO A 362 -3.70 23.35 -3.27
C PRO A 362 -4.59 22.12 -3.06
N MET A 363 -5.87 22.35 -2.80
CA MET A 363 -6.87 21.31 -2.75
C MET A 363 -7.00 20.64 -4.13
N ILE A 364 -6.99 19.32 -4.17
CA ILE A 364 -7.11 18.53 -5.41
C ILE A 364 -8.56 18.09 -5.60
N TYR A 365 -9.15 18.40 -6.74
CA TYR A 365 -10.43 17.82 -7.19
C TYR A 365 -10.19 16.53 -7.99
N SER A 366 -11.18 15.64 -8.05
CA SER A 366 -11.02 14.29 -8.64
C SER A 366 -10.48 14.33 -10.07
N LYS A 367 -10.96 15.29 -10.88
CA LYS A 367 -10.55 15.45 -12.27
C LYS A 367 -9.05 15.70 -12.47
N PHE A 368 -8.38 16.34 -11.52
CA PHE A 368 -6.92 16.52 -11.58
C PHE A 368 -6.20 15.17 -11.62
N THR A 369 -6.63 14.23 -10.77
CA THR A 369 -6.05 12.88 -10.73
C THR A 369 -6.49 12.06 -11.95
N GLU A 370 -7.77 12.11 -12.32
CA GLU A 370 -8.33 11.31 -13.42
C GLU A 370 -7.77 11.67 -14.81
N SER A 371 -7.50 12.96 -15.03
CA SER A 371 -6.92 13.48 -16.28
C SER A 371 -5.40 13.28 -16.39
N GLY A 372 -4.74 12.87 -15.29
CA GLY A 372 -3.28 12.82 -15.24
C GLY A 372 -2.63 14.20 -15.26
N ALA A 373 -3.30 15.21 -14.71
CA ALA A 373 -2.76 16.55 -14.60
C ALA A 373 -1.54 16.57 -13.66
N TYR A 374 -0.63 17.52 -13.91
CA TYR A 374 0.58 17.71 -13.13
C TYR A 374 0.84 19.19 -12.90
N LEU A 375 1.00 19.59 -11.64
CA LEU A 375 1.22 20.97 -11.22
C LEU A 375 2.71 21.24 -11.03
N TYR A 376 3.21 22.26 -11.73
CA TYR A 376 4.57 22.76 -11.55
C TYR A 376 4.62 23.97 -10.61
N SER A 377 3.64 24.89 -10.71
CA SER A 377 3.51 26.04 -9.82
C SER A 377 2.12 26.69 -9.91
N PRO A 378 1.69 27.43 -8.87
CA PRO A 378 2.27 27.47 -7.52
C PRO A 378 1.93 26.22 -6.71
N MET A 379 2.86 25.73 -5.88
CA MET A 379 2.63 24.55 -5.02
C MET A 379 2.12 24.94 -3.64
N GLU A 380 2.18 26.22 -3.29
CA GLU A 380 1.59 26.77 -2.07
C GLU A 380 0.08 26.89 -2.23
N GLY A 381 -0.67 26.23 -1.35
CA GLY A 381 -2.14 26.30 -1.34
C GLY A 381 -2.69 27.66 -0.93
N ARG A 382 -1.86 28.50 -0.30
CA ARG A 382 -2.23 29.84 0.18
C ARG A 382 -1.54 30.90 -0.65
N LEU A 383 -2.33 31.70 -1.36
CA LEU A 383 -1.84 32.73 -2.27
C LEU A 383 -2.04 34.11 -1.66
N LYS A 384 -0.96 34.91 -1.59
CA LYS A 384 -1.03 36.26 -1.04
C LYS A 384 -1.76 37.20 -2.00
N SER A 385 -2.80 37.88 -1.51
CA SER A 385 -3.58 38.83 -2.30
C SER A 385 -2.72 39.97 -2.83
N GLY A 386 -2.94 40.38 -4.08
CA GLY A 386 -2.23 41.47 -4.75
C GLY A 386 -0.81 41.11 -5.20
N VAL A 387 -0.37 39.87 -5.02
CA VAL A 387 0.92 39.37 -5.53
C VAL A 387 0.68 38.49 -6.74
N GLY A 388 1.41 38.78 -7.83
CA GLY A 388 1.38 37.95 -9.04
C GLY A 388 1.92 36.55 -8.77
N GLN A 389 1.16 35.55 -9.20
CA GLN A 389 1.49 34.13 -9.13
C GLN A 389 1.66 33.57 -10.54
N HIS A 390 2.68 32.75 -10.73
CA HIS A 390 2.90 32.06 -12.00
C HIS A 390 2.29 30.67 -11.95
N PHE A 391 1.19 30.48 -12.66
CA PHE A 391 0.56 29.18 -12.83
C PHE A 391 1.25 28.44 -13.96
N LYS A 392 1.59 27.18 -13.72
CA LYS A 392 2.18 26.28 -14.70
C LYS A 392 1.70 24.86 -14.43
N ILE A 393 0.93 24.31 -15.36
CA ILE A 393 0.24 23.03 -15.19
C ILE A 393 0.17 22.26 -16.52
N LEU A 394 0.43 20.96 -16.48
CA LEU A 394 0.15 20.02 -17.56
C LEU A 394 -1.25 19.44 -17.34
N VAL A 395 -2.11 19.49 -18.36
CA VAL A 395 -3.45 18.89 -18.30
C VAL A 395 -3.72 18.13 -19.61
N PRO A 396 -3.38 16.82 -19.66
CA PRO A 396 -3.50 16.04 -20.89
C PRO A 396 -4.94 16.03 -21.45
N GLY A 397 -5.09 16.40 -22.72
CA GLY A 397 -6.38 16.38 -23.42
C GLY A 397 -7.29 17.58 -23.14
N ALA A 398 -6.90 18.55 -22.31
CA ALA A 398 -7.66 19.78 -22.15
C ALA A 398 -7.52 20.69 -23.38
N GLU A 399 -8.63 21.27 -23.84
CA GLU A 399 -8.64 22.32 -24.87
C GLU A 399 -8.25 23.68 -24.28
N ASN A 400 -8.55 23.89 -23.01
CA ASN A 400 -8.35 25.16 -22.32
C ASN A 400 -8.23 24.94 -20.80
N VAL A 401 -7.41 25.76 -20.16
CA VAL A 401 -7.26 25.81 -18.70
C VAL A 401 -7.39 27.26 -18.26
N SER A 402 -8.28 27.51 -17.30
CA SER A 402 -8.54 28.84 -16.78
C SER A 402 -8.35 28.86 -15.27
N VAL A 403 -7.87 30.00 -14.77
CA VAL A 403 -7.77 30.29 -13.35
C VAL A 403 -8.82 31.33 -12.99
N THR A 404 -9.57 31.09 -11.92
CA THR A 404 -10.60 32.00 -11.44
C THR A 404 -10.20 32.64 -10.13
N CYS A 405 -10.47 33.93 -9.97
CA CYS A 405 -10.41 34.62 -8.67
C CYS A 405 -11.71 35.42 -8.51
N GLY A 406 -12.59 34.98 -7.59
CA GLY A 406 -13.96 35.49 -7.52
C GLY A 406 -14.75 35.18 -8.80
N GLU A 407 -15.32 36.20 -9.45
CA GLU A 407 -16.05 36.07 -10.71
C GLU A 407 -15.14 36.20 -11.95
N ASN A 408 -13.86 36.57 -11.76
CA ASN A 408 -12.94 36.81 -12.86
C ASN A 408 -12.31 35.51 -13.33
N TRP A 409 -12.39 35.25 -14.63
CA TRP A 409 -11.73 34.13 -15.32
C TRP A 409 -10.53 34.63 -16.11
N SER A 410 -9.43 33.87 -16.08
CA SER A 410 -8.23 34.17 -16.85
C SER A 410 -7.67 32.89 -17.44
N ASP A 411 -7.61 32.84 -18.76
CA ASP A 411 -7.08 31.68 -19.49
C ASP A 411 -5.56 31.65 -19.41
N LEU A 412 -5.01 30.44 -19.29
CA LEU A 412 -3.58 30.19 -19.38
C LEU A 412 -3.16 29.97 -20.84
N ASP A 413 -1.97 30.45 -21.18
CA ASP A 413 -1.41 30.24 -22.51
C ASP A 413 -0.90 28.80 -22.64
N LEU A 414 -1.30 28.11 -23.71
CA LEU A 414 -0.77 26.79 -24.04
C LEU A 414 0.59 26.94 -24.73
N LYS A 415 1.63 26.37 -24.13
CA LYS A 415 2.99 26.28 -24.68
C LYS A 415 3.47 24.83 -24.72
N GLY A 416 3.42 24.25 -25.91
CA GLY A 416 3.61 22.81 -26.07
C GLY A 416 2.44 22.06 -25.44
N GLU A 417 2.71 21.30 -24.39
CA GLU A 417 1.69 20.56 -23.62
C GLU A 417 1.35 21.24 -22.28
N ILE A 418 2.01 22.35 -21.94
CA ILE A 418 1.90 23.02 -20.65
C ILE A 418 1.06 24.29 -20.78
N PHE A 419 0.09 24.45 -19.90
CA PHE A 419 -0.64 25.70 -19.70
C PHE A 419 0.08 26.56 -18.68
N GLU A 420 0.43 27.80 -19.03
CA GLU A 420 1.08 28.71 -18.10
C GLU A 420 0.65 30.17 -18.25
N GLY A 421 0.73 30.93 -17.16
CA GLY A 421 0.29 32.33 -17.14
C GLY A 421 0.55 32.99 -15.79
N ASN A 422 0.62 34.32 -15.79
CA ASN A 422 0.74 35.11 -14.56
C ASN A 422 -0.62 35.66 -14.17
N LEU A 423 -1.04 35.40 -12.93
CA LEU A 423 -2.27 35.94 -12.38
C LEU A 423 -2.00 36.62 -11.05
N THR A 424 -2.48 37.84 -10.88
CA THR A 424 -2.53 38.47 -9.57
C THR A 424 -3.82 38.05 -8.89
N ALA A 425 -3.72 37.21 -7.86
CA ALA A 425 -4.87 36.84 -7.06
C ALA A 425 -5.40 38.06 -6.30
N GLU A 426 -6.65 38.42 -6.51
CA GLU A 426 -7.37 39.35 -5.63
C GLU A 426 -7.76 38.62 -4.33
N LYS A 427 -8.44 39.32 -3.44
CA LYS A 427 -8.90 38.72 -2.18
C LYS A 427 -10.02 37.70 -2.46
N GLY A 428 -9.77 36.43 -2.19
CA GLY A 428 -10.77 35.35 -2.30
C GLY A 428 -10.16 34.01 -2.72
N ASP A 429 -11.01 32.99 -2.82
CA ASP A 429 -10.58 31.67 -3.29
C ASP A 429 -10.16 31.73 -4.76
N VAL A 430 -9.06 31.04 -5.07
CA VAL A 430 -8.58 30.87 -6.44
C VAL A 430 -8.81 29.42 -6.85
N ARG A 431 -9.32 29.19 -8.06
CA ARG A 431 -9.57 27.83 -8.57
C ARG A 431 -9.00 27.68 -9.97
N VAL A 432 -8.54 26.48 -10.28
CA VAL A 432 -8.07 26.11 -11.61
C VAL A 432 -9.08 25.16 -12.20
N PHE A 433 -9.57 25.48 -13.40
CA PHE A 433 -10.51 24.66 -14.15
C PHE A 433 -9.90 24.24 -15.49
N ALA A 434 -10.32 23.10 -15.99
CA ALA A 434 -9.99 22.66 -17.34
C ALA A 434 -11.25 22.30 -18.12
N ARG A 435 -11.21 22.59 -19.42
CA ARG A 435 -12.25 22.22 -20.37
C ARG A 435 -11.71 21.15 -21.31
N PHE A 436 -12.32 19.98 -21.29
CA PHE A 436 -12.00 18.85 -22.17
C PHE A 436 -13.00 18.68 -23.33
N GLU A 437 -14.23 19.15 -23.13
CA GLU A 437 -15.32 19.13 -24.11
C GLU A 437 -15.96 20.52 -24.20
N LYS A 438 -16.66 20.81 -25.30
CA LYS A 438 -17.01 22.18 -25.69
C LYS A 438 -17.80 23.03 -24.67
N GLU A 439 -18.45 22.45 -23.66
CA GLU A 439 -19.41 23.19 -22.82
C GLU A 439 -19.22 23.10 -21.29
N SER A 440 -18.32 22.26 -20.76
CA SER A 440 -18.15 22.12 -19.30
C SER A 440 -16.71 22.30 -18.83
N TYR A 441 -16.55 23.07 -17.76
CA TYR A 441 -15.30 23.20 -17.01
C TYR A 441 -15.32 22.30 -15.78
N ASP A 442 -14.30 21.45 -15.66
CA ASP A 442 -14.07 20.63 -14.49
C ASP A 442 -13.08 21.31 -13.55
N GLY A 443 -13.37 21.30 -12.25
CA GLY A 443 -12.43 21.78 -11.24
C GLY A 443 -11.21 20.86 -11.15
N LEU A 444 -10.01 21.45 -11.12
CA LEU A 444 -8.75 20.74 -10.95
C LEU A 444 -8.11 21.02 -9.59
N LEU A 445 -7.96 22.30 -9.25
CA LEU A 445 -7.27 22.74 -8.03
C LEU A 445 -8.01 23.89 -7.34
N GLY A 446 -7.89 23.98 -6.02
CA GLY A 446 -8.39 25.08 -5.19
C GLY A 446 -7.31 25.65 -4.28
N TYR A 447 -7.26 26.97 -4.17
CA TYR A 447 -6.31 27.73 -3.36
C TYR A 447 -7.07 28.72 -2.49
N THR A 448 -6.53 29.01 -1.31
CA THR A 448 -7.05 30.04 -0.41
C THR A 448 -6.28 31.34 -0.59
N GLY A 449 -6.97 32.41 -1.02
CA GLY A 449 -6.40 33.77 -1.01
C GLY A 449 -6.42 34.37 0.40
N TYR A 450 -5.33 35.05 0.81
CA TYR A 450 -5.23 35.71 2.12
C TYR A 450 -4.69 37.13 2.07
#